data_AF-A0A7C1Y6I2-F1
#
_entry.id   AF-A0A7C1Y6I2-F1
#
_cell.length_a   1.000
_cell.length_b   1.000
_cell.length_c   1.000
_cell.angle_alpha   90.00
_cell.angle_beta   90.00
_cell.angle_gamma   90.00
#
_symmetry.space_group_name_H-M   'P 1'
#
loop_
_entity.id
_entity.type
_entity.pdbx_description
1 polymer ?
#
loop_
_entity_poly.entity_id
_entity_poly.type
_entity_poly.pdbx_seq_one_letter_code
_entity_poly.pdbx_strand_id
1 'polypeptide(L)'
;MCRRSAYLFSIALACFLQTWANAAPEDHLVLHLPFDEGSGSVTADESPAGHQVTLGGSYQWTAGLFGQAVAFTGGQATVVDSDPLNIPLITVMAWVNPTAIIAATAPNHYTDIDSVYAKAGSDDDSVRLGLTGGDGVHWYIDTGSDNNLSRPDAGLQLGEWHHIAGTFDGTTSRLFLNGEQIGEMPVSGT
;
A
#
# COMPACT_ATOMS: atom_id res chain seq x y z
N MET A 1 -19.17 73.20 -8.23
CA MET A 1 -19.92 71.94 -8.01
C MET A 1 -19.54 70.95 -9.09
N CYS A 2 -18.69 69.96 -8.80
CA CYS A 2 -18.54 68.74 -9.60
C CYS A 2 -17.90 67.69 -8.67
N ARG A 3 -18.65 66.61 -8.37
CA ARG A 3 -18.30 65.59 -7.38
C ARG A 3 -17.17 64.70 -7.91
N ARG A 4 -16.14 64.44 -7.08
CA ARG A 4 -15.17 63.36 -7.27
C ARG A 4 -15.74 62.10 -6.61
N SER A 5 -16.04 61.06 -7.39
CA SER A 5 -16.33 59.72 -6.87
C SER A 5 -15.03 58.93 -6.77
N ALA A 6 -14.65 58.53 -5.56
CA ALA A 6 -13.60 57.55 -5.32
C ALA A 6 -14.23 56.17 -5.24
N TYR A 7 -13.81 55.24 -6.10
CA TYR A 7 -14.18 53.83 -6.01
C TYR A 7 -13.14 53.12 -5.14
N LEU A 8 -13.55 52.65 -3.96
CA LEU A 8 -12.77 51.71 -3.14
C LEU A 8 -13.00 50.30 -3.70
N PHE A 9 -11.97 49.74 -4.35
CA PHE A 9 -11.91 48.32 -4.65
C PHE A 9 -11.45 47.59 -3.38
N SER A 10 -12.40 47.03 -2.63
CA SER A 10 -12.09 46.09 -1.55
C SER A 10 -11.74 44.74 -2.17
N ILE A 11 -10.45 44.42 -2.27
CA ILE A 11 -9.99 43.07 -2.57
C ILE A 11 -10.15 42.26 -1.28
N ALA A 12 -11.19 41.44 -1.21
CA ALA A 12 -11.30 40.42 -0.18
C ALA A 12 -10.25 39.33 -0.46
N LEU A 13 -9.15 39.35 0.29
CA LEU A 13 -8.18 38.26 0.32
C LEU A 13 -8.83 37.06 1.03
N ALA A 14 -9.42 36.15 0.27
CA ALA A 14 -9.83 34.85 0.79
C ALA A 14 -8.57 34.01 1.05
N CYS A 15 -8.06 34.06 2.28
CA CYS A 15 -7.12 33.06 2.78
C CYS A 15 -7.87 31.72 2.83
N PHE A 16 -7.70 30.89 1.80
CA PHE A 16 -8.02 29.47 1.91
C PHE A 16 -7.05 28.87 2.92
N LEU A 17 -7.50 28.75 4.17
CA LEU A 17 -6.91 27.82 5.11
C LEU A 17 -7.19 26.42 4.54
N GLN A 18 -6.28 25.90 3.73
CA GLN A 18 -6.19 24.47 3.50
C GLN A 18 -5.80 23.87 4.84
N THR A 19 -6.82 23.47 5.61
CA THR A 19 -6.61 22.57 6.73
C THR A 19 -6.12 21.26 6.13
N TRP A 20 -4.81 21.01 6.24
CA TRP A 20 -4.30 19.65 6.19
C TRP A 20 -5.01 18.94 7.33
N ALA A 21 -6.04 18.16 6.99
CA ALA A 21 -6.62 17.26 7.95
C ALA A 21 -5.55 16.20 8.21
N ASN A 22 -4.77 16.39 9.29
CA ASN A 22 -4.09 15.27 9.90
C ASN A 22 -5.22 14.37 10.40
N ALA A 23 -5.49 13.30 9.66
CA ALA A 23 -6.24 12.19 10.21
C ALA A 23 -5.57 11.83 11.54
N ALA A 24 -6.36 11.73 12.61
CA ALA A 24 -5.84 11.17 13.86
C ALA A 24 -5.25 9.79 13.53
N PRO A 25 -4.15 9.36 14.17
CA PRO A 25 -3.68 8.00 13.99
C PRO A 25 -4.85 7.07 14.29
N GLU A 26 -5.29 6.30 13.30
CA GLU A 26 -6.31 5.28 13.52
C GLU A 26 -5.71 4.33 14.57
N ASP A 27 -6.41 4.10 15.69
CA ASP A 27 -5.93 3.19 16.77
C ASP A 27 -5.67 1.75 16.26
N HIS A 28 -6.06 1.47 15.01
CA HIS A 28 -5.91 0.20 14.31
C HIS A 28 -4.80 0.21 13.23
N LEU A 29 -4.13 1.34 13.01
CA LEU A 29 -2.95 1.42 12.15
C LEU A 29 -1.73 0.90 12.91
N VAL A 30 -1.14 -0.18 12.44
CA VAL A 30 -0.02 -0.85 13.13
C VAL A 30 1.26 -0.88 12.30
N LEU A 31 1.21 -0.41 11.05
CA LEU A 31 2.41 -0.23 10.23
C LEU A 31 2.13 0.84 9.17
N HIS A 32 2.94 1.87 9.13
CA HIS A 32 2.88 2.93 8.13
C HIS A 32 4.29 3.33 7.71
N LEU A 33 4.64 3.05 6.45
CA LEU A 33 5.96 3.29 5.89
C LEU A 33 5.85 4.32 4.75
N PRO A 34 6.06 5.62 5.03
CA PRO A 34 6.04 6.65 3.99
C PRO A 34 7.21 6.50 3.02
N PHE A 35 8.34 5.97 3.50
CA PHE A 35 9.61 5.91 2.77
C PHE A 35 10.11 7.31 2.34
N ASP A 36 10.17 8.25 3.29
CA ASP A 36 10.55 9.64 3.05
C ASP A 36 11.99 10.01 3.47
N GLU A 37 12.76 9.09 4.07
CA GLU A 37 14.10 9.39 4.59
C GLU A 37 15.12 9.74 3.49
N GLY A 38 14.94 9.20 2.29
CA GLY A 38 15.76 9.49 1.11
C GLY A 38 17.20 8.94 1.14
N SER A 39 17.61 8.27 2.23
CA SER A 39 18.90 7.60 2.34
C SER A 39 18.96 6.62 3.51
N GLY A 40 19.99 5.78 3.55
CA GLY A 40 20.24 4.85 4.64
C GLY A 40 19.47 3.53 4.52
N SER A 41 19.54 2.73 5.58
CA SER A 41 19.02 1.36 5.64
C SER A 41 17.90 1.17 6.66
N VAL A 42 17.30 2.26 7.14
CA VAL A 42 16.23 2.25 8.13
C VAL A 42 15.14 3.17 7.60
N THR A 43 13.89 2.75 7.74
CA THR A 43 12.72 3.60 7.52
C THR A 43 11.89 3.60 8.80
N ALA A 44 11.27 4.74 9.12
CA ALA A 44 10.42 4.89 10.27
C ALA A 44 9.04 4.28 9.99
N ASP A 45 8.56 3.49 10.95
CA ASP A 45 7.13 3.24 11.08
C ASP A 45 6.48 4.45 11.75
N GLU A 46 5.66 5.18 11.01
CA GLU A 46 4.91 6.32 11.51
C GLU A 46 3.56 5.92 12.14
N SER A 47 3.29 4.62 12.26
CA SER A 47 2.16 4.15 13.05
C SER A 47 2.41 4.34 14.55
N PRO A 48 1.35 4.35 15.38
CA PRO A 48 1.50 4.30 16.84
C PRO A 48 2.32 3.12 17.38
N ALA A 49 2.50 2.03 16.61
CA ALA A 49 3.28 0.88 17.02
C ALA A 49 4.80 1.13 16.98
N GLY A 50 5.26 2.09 16.15
CA GLY A 50 6.65 2.57 16.14
C GLY A 50 7.68 1.49 15.87
N HIS A 51 7.37 0.56 14.97
CA HIS A 51 8.26 -0.54 14.63
C HIS A 51 9.61 -0.07 14.05
N GLN A 52 10.69 -0.78 14.38
CA GLN A 52 11.97 -0.58 13.70
C GLN A 52 11.98 -1.37 12.39
N VAL A 53 11.99 -0.65 11.26
CA VAL A 53 12.02 -1.26 9.93
C VAL A 53 13.39 -1.09 9.28
N THR A 54 13.98 -2.20 8.85
CA THR A 54 15.30 -2.24 8.22
C THR A 54 15.18 -2.57 6.74
N LEU A 55 15.86 -1.81 5.90
CA LEU A 55 16.00 -2.08 4.46
C LEU A 55 17.19 -3.01 4.22
N GLY A 56 16.96 -4.10 3.48
CA GLY A 56 17.96 -5.09 3.14
C GLY A 56 17.90 -5.51 1.66
N GLY A 57 18.96 -6.18 1.19
CA GLY A 57 19.09 -6.59 -0.21
C GLY A 57 19.33 -5.41 -1.16
N SER A 58 18.84 -5.51 -2.40
CA SER A 58 19.04 -4.48 -3.43
C SER A 58 17.89 -3.48 -3.47
N TYR A 59 18.16 -2.23 -3.09
CA TYR A 59 17.19 -1.14 -3.12
C TYR A 59 17.88 0.20 -3.42
N GLN A 60 17.08 1.17 -3.86
CA GLN A 60 17.51 2.55 -4.08
C GLN A 60 16.42 3.54 -3.66
N TRP A 61 16.84 4.64 -3.04
CA TRP A 61 15.96 5.78 -2.79
C TRP A 61 15.75 6.58 -4.08
N THR A 62 14.50 6.96 -4.34
CA THR A 62 14.09 7.69 -5.55
C THR A 62 12.98 8.68 -5.21
N ALA A 63 12.61 9.54 -6.17
CA ALA A 63 11.41 10.36 -6.05
C ALA A 63 10.16 9.47 -6.05
N GLY A 64 9.27 9.70 -5.08
CA GLY A 64 8.02 8.97 -4.89
C GLY A 64 6.82 9.63 -5.57
N LEU A 65 5.63 9.06 -5.38
CA LEU A 65 4.37 9.75 -5.66
C LEU A 65 4.20 10.96 -4.73
N PHE A 66 4.55 10.76 -3.47
CA PHE A 66 4.68 11.78 -2.44
C PHE A 66 6.13 11.72 -1.96
N GLY A 67 6.81 12.86 -1.87
CA GLY A 67 8.18 12.91 -1.34
C GLY A 67 9.13 11.91 -2.01
N GLN A 68 9.67 10.99 -1.21
CA GLN A 68 10.58 9.93 -1.66
C GLN A 68 9.85 8.58 -1.75
N ALA A 69 10.55 7.59 -2.31
CA ALA A 69 10.15 6.20 -2.29
C ALA A 69 11.41 5.31 -2.29
N VAL A 70 11.22 4.03 -1.98
CA VAL A 70 12.24 3.00 -2.15
C VAL A 70 11.86 2.14 -3.35
N ALA A 71 12.73 2.10 -4.36
CA ALA A 71 12.63 1.15 -5.46
C ALA A 71 13.40 -0.13 -5.11
N PHE A 72 12.69 -1.24 -4.99
CA PHE A 72 13.26 -2.56 -4.73
C PHE A 72 13.58 -3.27 -6.05
N THR A 73 14.78 -3.86 -6.14
CA THR A 73 15.24 -4.65 -7.30
C THR A 73 15.78 -6.00 -6.85
N GLY A 74 15.09 -6.63 -5.89
CA GLY A 74 15.59 -7.77 -5.12
C GLY A 74 16.01 -7.40 -3.69
N GLY A 75 15.37 -6.39 -3.11
CA GLY A 75 15.50 -6.02 -1.71
C GLY A 75 14.14 -6.02 -1.02
N GLN A 76 14.13 -5.69 0.27
CA GLN A 76 12.92 -5.69 1.08
C GLN A 76 13.06 -4.75 2.29
N ALA A 77 11.93 -4.34 2.83
CA ALA A 77 11.82 -3.77 4.16
C ALA A 77 11.37 -4.88 5.14
N THR A 78 12.08 -5.04 6.26
CA THR A 78 11.75 -6.05 7.27
C THR A 78 11.49 -5.44 8.62
N VAL A 79 10.49 -5.97 9.29
CA VAL A 79 10.13 -5.68 10.68
C VAL A 79 10.21 -6.96 11.50
N VAL A 80 10.63 -6.86 12.76
CA VAL A 80 10.61 -7.99 13.69
C VAL A 80 9.17 -8.23 14.14
N ASP A 81 8.76 -9.50 14.16
CA ASP A 81 7.41 -9.86 14.56
C ASP A 81 7.11 -9.45 16.02
N SER A 82 5.88 -8.99 16.25
CA SER A 82 5.41 -8.51 17.55
C SER A 82 3.88 -8.51 17.61
N ASP A 83 3.32 -8.44 18.83
CA ASP A 83 1.87 -8.53 19.05
C ASP A 83 1.03 -7.57 18.20
N PRO A 84 1.41 -6.29 17.97
CA PRO A 84 0.65 -5.39 17.10
C PRO A 84 0.50 -5.87 15.65
N LEU A 85 1.42 -6.71 15.16
CA LEU A 85 1.39 -7.25 13.80
C LEU A 85 0.55 -8.53 13.67
N ASN A 86 -0.02 -9.03 14.77
CA ASN A 86 -0.93 -10.18 14.78
C ASN A 86 -2.37 -9.71 14.59
N ILE A 87 -2.70 -9.38 13.33
CA ILE A 87 -3.94 -8.72 12.93
C ILE A 87 -4.96 -9.75 12.40
N PRO A 88 -6.08 -10.01 13.09
CA PRO A 88 -7.08 -10.99 12.63
C PRO A 88 -7.98 -10.46 11.51
N LEU A 89 -8.26 -9.15 11.52
CA LEU A 89 -9.05 -8.44 10.51
C LEU A 89 -8.14 -7.40 9.88
N ILE A 90 -7.73 -7.62 8.64
CA ILE A 90 -6.59 -6.93 8.08
C ILE A 90 -6.96 -6.12 6.85
N THR A 91 -6.38 -4.93 6.74
CA THR A 91 -6.26 -4.19 5.49
C THR A 91 -4.79 -3.93 5.25
N VAL A 92 -4.32 -4.29 4.05
CA VAL A 92 -2.98 -3.92 3.57
C VAL A 92 -3.18 -3.10 2.33
N MET A 93 -2.49 -1.96 2.25
CA MET A 93 -2.57 -1.06 1.11
C MET A 93 -1.23 -0.40 0.87
N ALA A 94 -0.94 -0.13 -0.40
CA ALA A 94 0.31 0.48 -0.81
C ALA A 94 0.15 1.23 -2.13
N TRP A 95 0.94 2.29 -2.29
CA TRP A 95 1.26 2.85 -3.59
C TRP A 95 2.44 2.09 -4.19
N VAL A 96 2.30 1.65 -5.44
CA VAL A 96 3.32 0.89 -6.16
C VAL A 96 3.55 1.49 -7.54
N ASN A 97 4.79 1.44 -8.02
CA ASN A 97 5.15 1.80 -9.39
C ASN A 97 5.95 0.64 -10.00
N PRO A 98 5.28 -0.34 -10.62
CA PRO A 98 5.95 -1.48 -11.19
C PRO A 98 6.81 -1.04 -12.38
N THR A 99 8.06 -1.52 -12.42
CA THR A 99 9.00 -1.24 -13.52
C THR A 99 9.23 -2.46 -14.41
N ALA A 100 8.74 -3.62 -14.00
CA ALA A 100 8.72 -4.85 -14.77
C ALA A 100 7.45 -5.65 -14.43
N ILE A 101 6.96 -6.39 -15.41
CA ILE A 101 5.87 -7.35 -15.23
C ILE A 101 6.52 -8.73 -15.19
N ILE A 102 6.21 -9.51 -14.16
CA ILE A 102 6.62 -10.91 -14.14
C ILE A 102 5.83 -11.62 -15.25
N ALA A 103 6.51 -12.24 -16.21
CA ALA A 103 5.82 -13.03 -17.22
C ALA A 103 5.12 -14.21 -16.53
N ALA A 104 3.82 -14.43 -16.80
CA ALA A 104 3.12 -15.58 -16.27
C ALA A 104 3.74 -16.87 -16.84
N THR A 105 4.46 -17.64 -16.01
CA THR A 105 5.13 -18.87 -16.46
C THR A 105 4.31 -20.13 -16.20
N ALA A 106 3.29 -20.05 -15.33
CA ALA A 106 2.42 -21.16 -14.97
C ALA A 106 0.92 -20.80 -15.09
N PRO A 107 0.05 -21.73 -15.53
CA PRO A 107 -1.39 -21.48 -15.73
C PRO A 107 -2.15 -21.21 -14.41
N ASN A 108 -1.52 -21.42 -13.26
CA ASN A 108 -2.10 -21.23 -11.93
C ASN A 108 -1.56 -20.00 -11.17
N HIS A 109 -0.77 -19.11 -11.78
CA HIS A 109 -0.45 -17.75 -11.29
C HIS A 109 0.06 -17.58 -9.82
N TYR A 110 0.28 -18.65 -9.06
CA TYR A 110 0.58 -18.60 -7.62
C TYR A 110 2.08 -18.57 -7.30
N THR A 111 2.95 -18.88 -8.26
CA THR A 111 4.41 -18.93 -8.03
C THR A 111 5.14 -17.63 -8.40
N ASP A 112 4.48 -16.75 -9.15
CA ASP A 112 5.10 -15.62 -9.84
C ASP A 112 4.56 -14.30 -9.25
N ILE A 113 4.79 -14.09 -7.95
CA ILE A 113 4.27 -12.92 -7.21
C ILE A 113 5.42 -12.03 -6.75
N ASP A 114 5.42 -10.78 -7.19
CA ASP A 114 6.24 -9.72 -6.59
C ASP A 114 5.52 -9.23 -5.33
N SER A 115 6.07 -9.58 -4.16
CA SER A 115 5.40 -9.32 -2.89
C SER A 115 5.60 -7.87 -2.48
N VAL A 116 4.49 -7.15 -2.33
CA VAL A 116 4.46 -5.79 -1.76
C VAL A 116 4.38 -5.86 -0.24
N TYR A 117 3.65 -6.85 0.26
CA TYR A 117 3.60 -7.21 1.67
C TYR A 117 3.49 -8.72 1.80
N ALA A 118 4.21 -9.27 2.78
CA ALA A 118 4.05 -10.65 3.19
C ALA A 118 4.32 -10.79 4.68
N LYS A 119 3.49 -11.59 5.36
CA LYS A 119 3.76 -12.13 6.70
C LYS A 119 3.42 -13.61 6.65
N ALA A 120 4.31 -14.44 7.17
CA ALA A 120 4.15 -15.89 7.21
C ALA A 120 4.57 -16.42 8.58
N GLY A 121 3.87 -17.46 9.05
CA GLY A 121 4.23 -18.28 10.20
C GLY A 121 5.10 -19.49 9.81
N SER A 122 5.29 -20.41 10.75
CA SER A 122 6.04 -21.65 10.51
C SER A 122 5.27 -22.74 9.75
N ASP A 123 3.94 -22.63 9.70
CA ASP A 123 3.03 -23.71 9.32
C ASP A 123 2.22 -23.36 8.05
N ASP A 124 2.84 -22.66 7.10
CA ASP A 124 2.26 -22.15 5.83
C ASP A 124 1.18 -21.05 5.95
N ASP A 125 0.69 -20.76 7.16
CA ASP A 125 -0.20 -19.62 7.42
C ASP A 125 0.46 -18.31 7.00
N SER A 126 -0.06 -17.72 5.91
CA SER A 126 0.48 -16.47 5.38
C SER A 126 -0.58 -15.51 4.89
N VAL A 127 -0.21 -14.24 4.90
CA VAL A 127 -0.94 -13.15 4.24
C VAL A 127 0.01 -12.53 3.23
N ARG A 128 -0.49 -12.27 2.02
CA ARG A 128 0.31 -11.68 0.94
C ARG A 128 -0.51 -10.72 0.10
N LEU A 129 0.01 -9.51 -0.08
CA LEU A 129 -0.42 -8.59 -1.12
C LEU A 129 0.74 -8.44 -2.11
N GLY A 130 0.45 -8.54 -3.40
CA GLY A 130 1.49 -8.44 -4.41
C GLY A 130 0.99 -8.20 -5.81
N LEU A 131 1.95 -8.11 -6.72
CA LEU A 131 1.73 -8.01 -8.15
C LEU A 131 1.92 -9.42 -8.75
N THR A 132 1.03 -9.82 -9.65
CA THR A 132 1.11 -11.12 -10.33
C THR A 132 1.34 -10.91 -11.82
N GLY A 133 1.81 -11.96 -12.50
CA GLY A 133 2.01 -11.89 -13.94
C GLY A 133 0.72 -11.63 -14.72
N GLY A 134 0.87 -10.92 -15.85
CA GLY A 134 -0.25 -10.47 -16.69
C GLY A 134 -0.74 -9.04 -16.46
N ASP A 135 -0.01 -8.23 -15.66
CA ASP A 135 -0.42 -6.86 -15.22
C ASP A 135 -1.43 -6.87 -14.08
N GLY A 136 -1.27 -7.84 -13.17
CA GLY A 136 -2.29 -8.18 -12.19
C GLY A 136 -1.95 -7.86 -10.75
N VAL A 137 -2.99 -7.90 -9.92
CA VAL A 137 -2.89 -7.76 -8.46
C VAL A 137 -3.31 -9.07 -7.81
N HIS A 138 -2.65 -9.40 -6.71
CA HIS A 138 -2.83 -10.64 -5.96
C HIS A 138 -3.04 -10.36 -4.47
N TRP A 139 -4.08 -10.97 -3.90
CA TRP A 139 -4.35 -11.01 -2.48
C TRP A 139 -4.53 -12.45 -2.01
N TYR A 140 -3.78 -12.82 -0.98
CA TYR A 140 -3.84 -14.14 -0.36
C TYR A 140 -3.97 -14.00 1.15
N ILE A 141 -4.83 -14.85 1.70
CA ILE A 141 -4.93 -15.11 3.14
C ILE A 141 -5.00 -16.61 3.34
N ASP A 142 -4.31 -17.11 4.35
CA ASP A 142 -4.57 -18.42 4.91
C ASP A 142 -5.48 -18.31 6.15
N THR A 143 -6.51 -19.13 6.21
CA THR A 143 -7.38 -19.30 7.40
C THR A 143 -7.53 -20.79 7.76
N GLY A 144 -6.48 -21.59 7.55
CA GLY A 144 -6.53 -23.05 7.53
C GLY A 144 -6.90 -23.63 6.17
N SER A 145 -6.86 -22.80 5.12
CA SER A 145 -7.06 -23.16 3.72
C SER A 145 -6.58 -22.02 2.82
N ASP A 146 -6.02 -22.37 1.67
CA ASP A 146 -5.52 -21.41 0.68
C ASP A 146 -6.65 -20.52 0.10
N ASN A 147 -6.77 -19.29 0.57
CA ASN A 147 -7.74 -18.32 0.05
C ASN A 147 -7.06 -17.34 -0.91
N ASN A 148 -7.10 -17.68 -2.20
CA ASN A 148 -6.45 -16.92 -3.26
C ASN A 148 -7.42 -16.04 -4.07
N LEU A 149 -7.23 -14.72 -4.01
CA LEU A 149 -7.96 -13.74 -4.81
C LEU A 149 -6.99 -13.01 -5.76
N SER A 150 -6.91 -13.50 -6.99
CA SER A 150 -6.04 -12.93 -8.04
C SER A 150 -6.84 -12.29 -9.18
N ARG A 151 -6.29 -11.21 -9.72
CA ARG A 151 -6.76 -10.54 -10.95
C ARG A 151 -5.57 -10.33 -11.88
N PRO A 152 -5.23 -11.32 -12.73
CA PRO A 152 -4.04 -11.28 -13.57
C PRO A 152 -4.09 -10.15 -14.60
N ASP A 153 -5.27 -9.78 -15.12
CA ASP A 153 -5.42 -8.70 -16.11
C ASP A 153 -6.04 -7.43 -15.49
N ALA A 154 -5.58 -7.04 -14.30
CA ALA A 154 -6.14 -5.89 -13.58
C ALA A 154 -5.85 -4.54 -14.26
N GLY A 155 -4.93 -4.50 -15.22
CA GLY A 155 -4.58 -3.31 -15.98
C GLY A 155 -3.55 -2.43 -15.28
N LEU A 156 -2.59 -3.02 -14.56
CA LEU A 156 -1.43 -2.29 -14.07
C LEU A 156 -0.58 -1.78 -15.24
N GLN A 157 -0.12 -0.54 -15.14
CA GLN A 157 0.70 0.09 -16.16
C GLN A 157 2.13 0.27 -15.61
N LEU A 158 3.12 -0.14 -16.42
CA LEU A 158 4.51 0.04 -16.05
C LEU A 158 4.90 1.51 -15.99
N GLY A 159 5.68 1.88 -14.97
CA GLY A 159 6.16 3.25 -14.79
C GLY A 159 5.11 4.20 -14.20
N GLU A 160 3.90 3.73 -13.91
CA GLU A 160 2.81 4.53 -13.34
C GLU A 160 2.53 4.14 -11.89
N TRP A 161 2.10 5.12 -11.09
CA TRP A 161 1.71 4.87 -9.71
C TRP A 161 0.30 4.30 -9.64
N HIS A 162 0.17 3.15 -8.98
CA HIS A 162 -1.10 2.51 -8.69
C HIS A 162 -1.27 2.34 -7.19
N HIS A 163 -2.50 2.47 -6.73
CA HIS A 163 -2.86 2.14 -5.36
C HIS A 163 -3.49 0.75 -5.32
N ILE A 164 -2.89 -0.19 -4.60
CA ILE A 164 -3.44 -1.53 -4.41
C ILE A 164 -3.87 -1.73 -2.96
N ALA A 165 -4.94 -2.48 -2.74
CA ALA A 165 -5.33 -2.88 -1.39
C ALA A 165 -5.96 -4.28 -1.36
N GLY A 166 -5.69 -5.00 -0.29
CA GLY A 166 -6.35 -6.24 0.10
C GLY A 166 -6.99 -6.08 1.47
N THR A 167 -8.22 -6.54 1.65
CA THR A 167 -8.92 -6.49 2.93
C THR A 167 -9.52 -7.83 3.29
N PHE A 168 -9.60 -8.13 4.58
CA PHE A 168 -10.33 -9.26 5.12
C PHE A 168 -11.04 -8.89 6.41
N ASP A 169 -12.36 -9.12 6.42
CA ASP A 169 -13.25 -8.76 7.52
C ASP A 169 -13.62 -9.95 8.44
N GLY A 170 -12.91 -11.06 8.32
CA GLY A 170 -13.20 -12.31 9.04
C GLY A 170 -14.11 -13.26 8.27
N THR A 171 -14.74 -12.79 7.20
CA THR A 171 -15.66 -13.61 6.38
C THR A 171 -15.48 -13.43 4.87
N THR A 172 -14.96 -12.28 4.45
CA THR A 172 -14.88 -11.90 3.04
C THR A 172 -13.54 -11.23 2.77
N SER A 173 -12.83 -11.73 1.76
CA SER A 173 -11.67 -11.07 1.18
C SER A 173 -12.09 -10.17 0.02
N ARG A 174 -11.49 -8.98 -0.06
CA ARG A 174 -11.71 -8.03 -1.16
C ARG A 174 -10.38 -7.50 -1.67
N LEU A 175 -10.32 -7.22 -2.97
CA LEU A 175 -9.15 -6.72 -3.66
C LEU A 175 -9.50 -5.46 -4.45
N PHE A 176 -8.63 -4.45 -4.36
CA PHE A 176 -8.83 -3.14 -4.93
C PHE A 176 -7.64 -2.68 -5.76
N LEU A 177 -7.93 -1.94 -6.83
CA LEU A 177 -6.96 -1.20 -7.64
C LEU A 177 -7.47 0.22 -7.84
N ASN A 178 -6.63 1.21 -7.53
CA ASN A 178 -6.94 2.65 -7.65
C ASN A 178 -8.25 3.06 -6.95
N GLY A 179 -8.59 2.37 -5.85
CA GLY A 179 -9.80 2.60 -5.06
C GLY A 179 -11.06 1.89 -5.57
N GLU A 180 -11.00 1.22 -6.73
CA GLU A 180 -12.09 0.39 -7.25
C GLU A 180 -11.96 -1.05 -6.75
N GLN A 181 -13.06 -1.65 -6.29
CA GLN A 181 -13.10 -3.07 -5.94
C GLN A 181 -13.09 -3.92 -7.22
N ILE A 182 -12.02 -4.66 -7.45
CA ILE A 182 -11.83 -5.50 -8.63
C ILE A 182 -12.09 -6.98 -8.35
N GLY A 183 -12.22 -7.37 -7.08
CA GLY A 183 -12.55 -8.73 -6.69
C GLY A 183 -13.05 -8.84 -5.27
N GLU A 184 -13.83 -9.89 -5.03
CA GLU A 184 -14.25 -10.33 -3.71
C GLU A 184 -14.46 -11.84 -3.72
N MET A 185 -14.33 -12.45 -2.54
CA MET A 185 -14.73 -13.83 -2.33
C MET A 185 -15.04 -14.09 -0.84
N PRO A 186 -15.99 -14.99 -0.55
CA PRO A 186 -16.14 -15.51 0.81
C PRO A 186 -14.90 -16.30 1.21
N VAL A 187 -14.50 -16.18 2.46
CA VAL A 187 -13.41 -16.91 3.09
C VAL A 187 -14.00 -17.74 4.22
N SER A 188 -13.62 -19.01 4.28
CA SER A 188 -14.06 -19.95 5.30
C SER A 188 -12.86 -20.54 6.01
N GLY A 189 -12.93 -20.66 7.32
CA GLY A 189 -11.82 -21.10 8.18
C GLY A 189 -11.54 -20.08 9.28
N THR A 190 -10.79 -20.48 10.30
CA THR A 190 -10.45 -19.66 11.49
C THR A 190 -9.04 -19.95 11.93
#